data_AF-A0A934WDR7-F1
#
_entry.id   AF-A0A934WDR7-F1
#
_cell.length_a   1.000
_cell.length_b   1.000
_cell.length_c   1.000
_cell.angle_alpha   90.00
_cell.angle_beta   90.00
_cell.angle_gamma   90.00
#
_symmetry.space_group_name_H-M   'P 1'
#
loop_
_entity.id
_entity.type
_entity.pdbx_description
1 polymer ?
#
loop_
_entity_poly.entity_id
_entity_poly.type
_entity_poly.pdbx_seq_one_letter_code
_entity_poly.pdbx_strand_id
1 'polypeptide(L)'
;MNLIPLTQAMLQQIIKKAIILGETKRDIELSNIPPHISRNKANKIYHKATVNAWLKSGVIKEYPDIGRGKTNAVRLSVIELQMAALSCNLIRDLSEKDKAEAREMYGEI
;
A
#
# COMPACT_ATOMS: atom_id res chain seq x y z
N MET A 1 19.89 14.79 -12.36
CA MET A 1 19.17 13.52 -12.22
C MET A 1 19.84 12.77 -11.09
N ASN A 2 19.17 12.57 -9.95
CA ASN A 2 19.73 11.84 -8.83
C ASN A 2 19.40 10.36 -9.02
N LEU A 3 20.42 9.54 -9.25
CA LEU A 3 20.26 8.09 -9.29
C LEU A 3 20.23 7.58 -7.84
N ILE A 4 19.13 6.94 -7.47
CA ILE A 4 19.02 6.23 -6.19
C ILE A 4 19.53 4.82 -6.46
N PRO A 5 20.69 4.41 -5.91
CA PRO A 5 21.17 3.05 -6.10
C PRO A 5 20.15 2.09 -5.47
N LEU A 6 19.89 0.93 -6.06
CA LEU A 6 18.98 -0.10 -5.53
C LEU A 6 19.69 -1.44 -5.61
N THR A 7 19.58 -2.27 -4.56
CA THR A 7 20.05 -3.66 -4.64
C THR A 7 19.16 -4.45 -5.60
N GLN A 8 19.69 -5.55 -6.14
CA GLN A 8 18.92 -6.46 -7.00
C GLN A 8 17.67 -6.99 -6.27
N ALA A 9 17.79 -7.28 -4.98
CA ALA A 9 16.68 -7.76 -4.16
C ALA A 9 15.58 -6.70 -4.00
N MET A 10 15.96 -5.43 -3.80
CA MET A 10 15.01 -4.32 -3.75
C MET A 10 14.29 -4.13 -5.09
N LEU A 11 15.01 -4.22 -6.21
CA LEU A 11 14.43 -4.14 -7.54
C LEU A 11 13.40 -5.26 -7.78
N GLN A 12 13.75 -6.50 -7.42
CA GLN A 12 12.83 -7.64 -7.55
C GLN A 12 11.58 -7.48 -6.69
N GLN A 13 11.71 -6.95 -5.47
CA GLN A 13 10.58 -6.62 -4.61
C GLN A 13 9.68 -5.55 -5.23
N ILE A 14 10.25 -4.48 -5.79
CA ILE A 14 9.48 -3.43 -6.47
C ILE A 14 8.67 -4.04 -7.62
N ILE A 15 9.29 -4.89 -8.44
CA ILE A 15 8.62 -5.56 -9.56
C ILE A 15 7.46 -6.43 -9.07
N LYS A 16 7.68 -7.27 -8.05
CA LYS A 16 6.63 -8.11 -7.46
C LYS A 16 5.45 -7.28 -6.96
N LYS A 17 5.72 -6.17 -6.28
CA LYS A 17 4.69 -5.28 -5.75
C LYS A 17 3.91 -4.58 -6.85
N ALA A 18 4.58 -4.18 -7.94
CA ALA A 18 3.93 -3.62 -9.11
C ALA A 18 2.98 -4.62 -9.78
N ILE A 19 3.38 -5.90 -9.89
CA ILE A 19 2.52 -6.97 -10.40
C ILE A 19 1.26 -7.12 -9.54
N ILE A 20 1.40 -7.20 -8.22
CA ILE A 20 0.26 -7.30 -7.28
C ILE A 20 -0.71 -6.11 -7.45
N LEU A 21 -0.20 -4.90 -7.64
CA LEU A 21 -1.04 -3.73 -7.90
C LEU A 21 -1.78 -3.83 -9.24
N GLY A 22 -1.11 -4.33 -10.28
CA GLY A 22 -1.72 -4.59 -11.59
C GLY A 22 -2.85 -5.62 -11.49
N GLU A 23 -2.63 -6.72 -10.79
CA GLU A 23 -3.65 -7.74 -10.53
C GLU A 23 -4.84 -7.16 -9.75
N THR A 24 -4.58 -6.36 -8.71
CA THR A 24 -5.63 -5.71 -7.92
C THR A 24 -6.47 -4.76 -8.79
N LYS A 25 -5.83 -3.99 -9.68
CA LYS A 25 -6.55 -3.12 -10.63
C LYS A 25 -7.42 -3.92 -11.57
N ARG A 26 -6.87 -5.00 -12.15
CA ARG A 26 -7.62 -5.90 -13.03
C ARG A 26 -8.83 -6.51 -12.33
N ASP A 27 -8.69 -6.96 -11.08
CA ASP A 27 -9.79 -7.55 -10.32
C ASP A 27 -10.89 -6.52 -9.99
N ILE A 28 -10.54 -5.24 -9.82
CA ILE A 28 -11.52 -4.16 -9.69
C ILE A 28 -12.24 -3.92 -11.02
N GLU A 29 -11.51 -3.84 -12.13
CA GLU A 29 -12.08 -3.62 -13.47
C GLU A 29 -13.03 -4.75 -13.88
N LEU A 30 -12.67 -5.99 -13.53
CA LEU A 30 -13.51 -7.18 -13.75
C LEU A 30 -14.60 -7.35 -12.68
N SER A 31 -14.72 -6.42 -11.73
CA SER A 31 -15.70 -6.46 -10.64
C SER A 31 -15.62 -7.71 -9.74
N ASN A 32 -14.47 -8.37 -9.71
CA ASN A 32 -14.16 -9.47 -8.77
C ASN A 32 -14.04 -8.93 -7.34
N ILE A 33 -13.55 -7.71 -7.17
CA ILE A 33 -13.49 -6.99 -5.89
C ILE A 33 -14.00 -5.56 -6.04
N PRO A 34 -14.58 -4.96 -4.98
CA PRO A 34 -15.06 -3.59 -5.06
C PRO A 34 -13.89 -2.59 -5.14
N PRO A 35 -14.01 -1.48 -5.89
CA PRO A 35 -12.98 -0.43 -5.94
C PRO A 35 -12.78 0.28 -4.60
N HIS A 36 -13.81 0.26 -3.75
CA HIS A 36 -13.80 0.92 -2.45
C HIS A 36 -14.38 0.02 -1.35
N ILE A 37 -13.80 0.09 -0.16
CA ILE A 37 -14.27 -0.62 1.03
C ILE A 37 -14.59 0.35 2.17
N SER A 38 -15.38 -0.10 3.15
CA SER A 38 -15.64 0.69 4.35
C SER A 38 -14.38 0.81 5.21
N ARG A 39 -14.27 1.91 5.96
CA ARG A 39 -13.18 2.10 6.93
C ARG A 39 -13.06 0.95 7.93
N ASN A 40 -14.18 0.37 8.37
CA ASN A 40 -14.18 -0.79 9.26
C ASN A 40 -13.57 -2.05 8.62
N LYS A 41 -13.83 -2.29 7.33
CA LYS A 41 -13.21 -3.41 6.61
C LYS A 41 -11.71 -3.17 6.45
N ALA A 42 -11.29 -1.96 6.08
CA ALA A 42 -9.88 -1.61 5.97
C ALA A 42 -9.14 -1.75 7.32
N ASN A 43 -9.72 -1.28 8.41
CA ASN A 43 -9.16 -1.42 9.76
C ASN A 43 -8.96 -2.88 10.19
N LYS A 44 -9.81 -3.80 9.72
CA LYS A 44 -9.65 -5.24 9.98
C LYS A 44 -8.52 -5.86 9.16
N ILE A 45 -8.31 -5.40 7.93
CA ILE A 45 -7.28 -5.93 7.03
C ILE A 45 -5.89 -5.37 7.39
N TYR A 46 -5.79 -4.07 7.60
CA TYR A 46 -4.50 -3.36 7.71
C TYR A 46 -4.18 -2.85 9.13
N HIS A 47 -5.07 -3.14 10.10
CA HIS A 47 -5.06 -2.59 11.46
C HIS A 47 -5.45 -1.10 11.55
N LYS A 48 -6.27 -0.77 12.56
CA LYS A 48 -6.80 0.58 12.77
C LYS A 48 -5.72 1.65 12.94
N ALA A 49 -4.65 1.35 13.68
CA ALA A 49 -3.56 2.29 13.92
C ALA A 49 -2.85 2.67 12.61
N THR A 50 -2.56 1.68 11.76
CA THR A 50 -1.93 1.86 10.45
C THR A 50 -2.81 2.69 9.51
N VAL A 51 -4.08 2.35 9.39
CA VAL A 51 -5.03 3.09 8.52
C VAL A 51 -5.14 4.54 8.97
N ASN A 52 -5.21 4.79 10.29
CA ASN A 52 -5.23 6.15 10.82
C ASN A 52 -3.93 6.92 10.52
N ALA A 53 -2.77 6.26 10.61
CA ALA A 53 -1.51 6.89 10.26
C ALA A 53 -1.46 7.28 8.78
N TRP A 54 -1.90 6.40 7.88
CA TRP A 54 -1.96 6.68 6.44
C TRP A 54 -2.94 7.80 6.08
N LEU A 55 -4.09 7.87 6.76
CA LEU A 55 -5.03 8.99 6.60
C LEU A 55 -4.42 10.30 7.08
N LYS A 56 -3.76 10.29 8.25
CA LYS A 56 -3.14 11.48 8.83
C LYS A 56 -2.00 12.02 7.96
N SER A 57 -1.24 11.14 7.29
CA SER A 57 -0.17 11.51 6.38
C SER A 57 -0.64 11.81 4.95
N GLY A 58 -1.92 11.61 4.64
CA GLY A 58 -2.47 11.83 3.29
C GLY A 58 -2.09 10.78 2.25
N VAL A 59 -1.53 9.64 2.67
CA VAL A 59 -1.17 8.52 1.79
C VAL A 59 -2.41 7.86 1.20
N ILE A 60 -3.50 7.84 1.97
CA ILE A 60 -4.83 7.40 1.51
C ILE A 60 -5.87 8.48 1.83
N LYS A 61 -7.00 8.48 1.13
CA LYS A 61 -8.07 9.48 1.33
C LYS A 61 -9.41 8.83 1.67
N GLU A 62 -10.25 9.60 2.37
CA GLU A 62 -11.65 9.26 2.59
C GLU A 62 -12.51 9.80 1.46
N TYR A 63 -13.35 8.93 0.90
CA TYR A 63 -14.29 9.24 -0.16
C TYR A 63 -15.72 9.19 0.40
N PRO A 64 -16.58 10.19 0.12
CA PRO A 64 -17.98 10.16 0.54
C PRO A 64 -18.73 8.94 -0.04
N ASP A 65 -19.52 8.25 0.77
CA ASP A 65 -20.40 7.16 0.34
C ASP A 65 -21.70 7.74 -0.26
N ILE A 66 -21.61 8.18 -1.51
CA ILE A 66 -22.75 8.75 -2.25
C ILE A 66 -23.63 7.60 -2.74
N GLY A 67 -24.56 7.12 -1.91
CA GLY A 67 -25.52 6.11 -2.38
C GLY A 67 -26.39 5.41 -1.34
N ARG A 68 -26.08 5.47 -0.03
CA ARG A 68 -26.91 4.79 0.98
C ARG A 68 -27.10 5.61 2.25
N GLY A 69 -27.95 6.63 2.19
CA GLY A 69 -28.77 7.15 3.30
C GLY A 69 -28.10 7.66 4.59
N LYS A 70 -26.78 7.51 4.76
CA LYS A 70 -26.01 8.04 5.88
C LYS A 70 -25.01 9.05 5.34
N THR A 71 -25.32 10.32 5.54
CA THR A 71 -24.58 11.50 5.10
C THR A 71 -23.10 11.55 5.53
N ASN A 72 -22.67 10.70 6.47
CA ASN A 72 -21.30 10.67 7.00
C ASN A 72 -20.54 9.35 6.74
N ALA A 73 -21.07 8.43 5.93
CA ALA A 73 -20.34 7.20 5.62
C ALA A 73 -19.18 7.51 4.67
N VAL A 74 -17.98 7.06 5.03
CA VAL A 74 -16.76 7.21 4.24
C VAL A 74 -16.23 5.86 3.75
N ARG A 75 -15.66 5.89 2.55
CA ARG A 75 -15.08 4.75 1.85
C ARG A 75 -13.60 5.02 1.59
N LEU A 76 -12.82 3.95 1.51
CA LEU A 76 -11.39 3.99 1.22
C LEU A 76 -11.13 3.23 -0.07
N SER A 77 -10.30 3.78 -0.95
CA SER A 77 -9.89 3.12 -2.19
C SER A 77 -9.04 1.89 -1.88
N VAL A 78 -9.41 0.75 -2.46
CA VAL A 78 -8.63 -0.50 -2.31
C VAL A 78 -7.24 -0.34 -2.90
N ILE A 79 -7.11 0.38 -4.02
CA ILE A 79 -5.81 0.63 -4.65
C ILE A 79 -4.91 1.52 -3.78
N GLU A 80 -5.44 2.59 -3.18
CA GLU A 80 -4.66 3.44 -2.28
C GLU A 80 -4.18 2.67 -1.05
N LEU A 81 -5.06 1.86 -0.45
CA LEU A 81 -4.71 1.01 0.68
C LEU A 81 -3.62 0.00 0.32
N GLN A 82 -3.73 -0.65 -0.84
CA GLN A 82 -2.75 -1.62 -1.29
C GLN A 82 -1.40 -0.95 -1.61
N MET A 83 -1.41 0.22 -2.26
CA MET A 83 -0.19 0.99 -2.51
C MET A 83 0.50 1.37 -1.20
N ALA A 84 -0.25 1.89 -0.21
CA ALA A 84 0.26 2.27 1.11
C ALA A 84 0.91 1.07 1.83
N ALA A 85 0.24 -0.08 1.80
CA ALA A 85 0.74 -1.31 2.38
C ALA A 85 2.05 -1.76 1.71
N LEU A 86 2.12 -1.71 0.38
CA LEU A 86 3.28 -2.18 -0.37
C LEU A 86 4.48 -1.22 -0.22
N SER A 87 4.25 0.10 -0.17
CA SER A 87 5.30 1.10 -0.01
C SER A 87 6.04 1.01 1.33
N CYS A 88 5.33 0.69 2.42
CA CYS A 88 5.94 0.61 3.75
C CYS A 88 6.82 -0.63 3.96
N ASN A 89 6.70 -1.65 3.09
CA ASN A 89 7.26 -2.97 3.35
C ASN A 89 8.44 -3.32 2.43
N LEU A 90 9.09 -2.33 1.77
CA LEU A 90 10.15 -2.62 0.79
C LEU A 90 11.36 -3.31 1.42
N ILE A 91 11.83 -2.80 2.55
CA ILE A 91 13.00 -3.34 3.27
C ILE A 91 12.57 -4.45 4.23
N ARG A 92 11.38 -4.32 4.83
CA ARG A 92 10.86 -5.27 5.84
C ARG A 92 10.83 -6.70 5.31
N ASP A 93 10.42 -6.86 4.05
CA ASP A 93 10.17 -8.14 3.42
C ASP A 93 11.42 -8.69 2.67
N LEU A 94 12.60 -8.09 2.86
CA LEU A 94 13.88 -8.60 2.36
C LEU A 94 14.43 -9.69 3.30
N SER A 95 15.33 -10.55 2.77
CA SER A 95 16.09 -11.46 3.63
C SER A 95 17.08 -10.69 4.51
N GLU A 96 17.54 -11.27 5.62
CA GLU A 96 18.52 -10.59 6.49
C GLU A 96 19.83 -10.27 5.75
N LYS A 97 20.24 -11.12 4.79
CA LYS A 97 21.37 -10.86 3.91
C LYS A 97 21.12 -9.62 3.04
N ASP A 98 19.97 -9.56 2.38
CA ASP A 98 19.63 -8.45 1.48
C ASP A 98 19.40 -7.14 2.25
N LYS A 99 18.93 -7.21 3.51
CA LYS A 99 18.87 -6.06 4.41
C LYS A 99 20.26 -5.55 4.78
N ALA A 100 21.21 -6.44 5.04
CA ALA A 100 22.59 -6.06 5.32
C ALA A 100 23.22 -5.35 4.11
N GLU A 101 23.01 -5.87 2.89
CA GLU A 101 23.45 -5.23 1.65
C GLU A 101 22.80 -3.85 1.44
N ALA A 102 21.50 -3.72 1.73
CA ALA A 102 20.81 -2.43 1.67
C ALA A 102 21.37 -1.42 2.68
N ARG A 103 21.70 -1.86 3.91
CA ARG A 103 22.33 -1.00 4.93
C ARG A 103 23.73 -0.55 4.51
N GLU A 104 24.52 -1.41 3.90
CA GLU A 104 25.84 -1.03 3.37
C GLU A 104 25.73 0.06 2.28
N MET A 105 24.66 0.00 1.48
CA MET A 105 24.41 0.95 0.38
C MET A 105 23.91 2.33 0.85
N TYR A 106 23.11 2.41 1.93
CA TYR A 106 22.47 3.65 2.38
C TYR A 106 22.95 4.17 3.74
N GLY A 107 23.86 3.47 4.43
CA GLY A 107 24.21 3.73 5.83
C GLY A 107 23.24 3.03 6.81
N GLU A 108 23.40 3.26 8.11
CA GLU A 108 22.47 2.71 9.10
C GLU A 108 21.03 3.21 8.83
N ILE A 109 20.15 2.28 8.43
CA ILE A 109 18.70 2.48 8.24
C ILE A 109 17.96 2.03 9.51
#